data_AF-A0A444JHH0-F1
#
_entry.id   AF-A0A444JHH0-F1
#
_cell.length_a   1.000
_cell.length_b   1.000
_cell.length_c   1.000
_cell.angle_alpha   90.00
_cell.angle_beta   90.00
_cell.angle_gamma   90.00
#
_symmetry.space_group_name_H-M   'P 1'
#
loop_
_entity.id
_entity.type
_entity.pdbx_description
1 polymer ?
#
loop_
_entity_poly.entity_id
_entity_poly.type
_entity_poly.pdbx_seq_one_letter_code
_entity_poly.pdbx_strand_id
1 'polypeptide(L)'
;NNRPMNKVIPFSEFQSHGRGRMPIRAAMRAKQNAERCMQTQWHGRQSGMIPQECTDQQRITGYHVQDFQNTLEREICQSLKPLPCDRGAADIRYSIFAVTDGDPGCGTRMSPVSRTLLESGVLAQCKCRERRRMTAPQQVSPAQGTVFHHLPRRTLVAWQPVPRARSYVVEIKYNGGLWTTLNTTGEATFVTFDFPGAGQGEWRVMAQGRRGMNGPASPWSSFQYQR
;
A
#
# COMPACT_ATOMS: atom_id res chain seq x y z
N ASN A 1 15.69 -11.18 12.05
CA ASN A 1 15.38 -12.49 11.43
C ASN A 1 14.60 -12.32 10.14
N ASN A 2 15.28 -12.00 9.04
CA ASN A 2 14.66 -11.79 7.73
C ASN A 2 14.73 -13.11 6.95
N ARG A 3 13.81 -14.05 7.22
CA ARG A 3 13.73 -15.27 6.40
C ARG A 3 13.22 -14.84 5.01
N PRO A 4 13.92 -15.16 3.92
CA PRO A 4 13.46 -14.83 2.59
C PRO A 4 12.09 -15.45 2.37
N MET A 5 11.11 -14.64 1.96
CA MET A 5 9.81 -15.17 1.56
C MET A 5 9.99 -15.88 0.21
N ASN A 6 9.52 -17.12 0.13
CA ASN A 6 9.56 -17.89 -1.10
C ASN A 6 8.39 -17.44 -1.99
N LYS A 7 8.67 -17.07 -3.24
CA LYS A 7 7.64 -16.83 -4.26
C LYS A 7 7.73 -17.89 -5.35
N VAL A 8 6.56 -18.37 -5.74
CA VAL A 8 6.37 -19.34 -6.81
C VAL A 8 5.79 -18.59 -8.00
N ILE A 9 6.44 -18.70 -9.15
CA ILE A 9 5.88 -18.21 -10.40
C ILE A 9 5.24 -19.42 -11.09
N PRO A 10 3.89 -19.50 -11.18
CA PRO A 10 3.24 -20.58 -11.89
C PRO A 10 3.46 -20.42 -13.39
N PHE A 11 3.69 -21.53 -14.08
CA PHE A 11 3.70 -21.59 -15.53
C PHE A 11 2.38 -22.17 -16.05
N SER A 12 1.99 -21.82 -17.28
CA SER A 12 0.81 -22.36 -17.94
C SER A 12 0.91 -23.88 -18.14
N GLU A 13 -0.22 -24.50 -18.47
CA GLU A 13 -0.29 -25.92 -18.81
C GLU A 13 0.59 -26.22 -20.03
N PHE A 14 1.33 -27.34 -19.99
CA PHE A 14 2.06 -27.84 -21.16
C PHE A 14 1.56 -29.25 -21.52
N GLN A 15 1.23 -29.43 -22.80
CA GLN A 15 0.73 -30.69 -23.32
C GLN A 15 1.86 -31.49 -23.98
N SER A 16 2.10 -32.71 -23.50
CA SER A 16 2.96 -33.67 -24.21
C SER A 16 2.15 -34.36 -25.31
N HIS A 17 2.26 -33.91 -26.56
CA HIS A 17 1.68 -34.65 -27.69
C HIS A 17 2.47 -35.93 -27.97
N GLY A 18 1.91 -37.08 -27.58
CA GLY A 18 2.43 -38.40 -27.92
C GLY A 18 1.31 -39.38 -28.28
N ARG A 19 1.00 -39.52 -29.58
CA ARG A 19 0.30 -40.71 -30.08
C ARG A 19 1.35 -41.79 -30.38
N GLY A 20 1.57 -42.76 -29.49
CA GLY A 20 2.49 -43.88 -29.74
C GLY A 20 3.04 -44.62 -28.51
N ARG A 21 3.84 -45.67 -28.76
CA ARG A 21 4.40 -46.67 -27.80
C ARG A 21 5.32 -46.13 -26.67
N MET A 22 5.59 -44.82 -26.58
CA MET A 22 6.53 -44.25 -25.58
C MET A 22 6.01 -42.97 -24.89
N PRO A 23 4.84 -43.00 -24.23
CA PRO A 23 4.25 -41.83 -23.58
C PRO A 23 5.12 -41.26 -22.44
N ILE A 24 5.78 -42.10 -21.66
CA ILE A 24 6.64 -41.68 -20.54
C ILE A 24 7.86 -40.89 -21.02
N ARG A 25 8.52 -41.33 -22.10
CA ARG A 25 9.69 -40.62 -22.65
C ARG A 25 9.30 -39.28 -23.28
N ALA A 26 8.14 -39.22 -23.92
CA ALA A 26 7.60 -37.97 -24.47
C ALA A 26 7.29 -36.96 -23.34
N ALA A 27 6.65 -37.42 -22.26
CA ALA A 27 6.37 -36.61 -21.08
C ALA A 27 7.65 -36.09 -20.39
N MET A 28 8.65 -36.95 -20.19
CA MET A 28 9.94 -36.53 -19.61
C MET A 28 10.65 -35.47 -20.48
N ARG A 29 10.60 -35.62 -21.81
CA ARG A 29 11.19 -34.64 -22.72
C ARG A 29 10.43 -33.31 -22.71
N ALA A 30 9.10 -33.35 -22.67
CA ALA A 30 8.27 -32.15 -22.54
C ALA A 30 8.58 -31.39 -21.23
N LYS A 31 8.71 -32.12 -20.11
CA LYS A 31 9.14 -31.57 -18.83
C LYS A 31 10.50 -30.87 -18.93
N GLN A 32 11.52 -31.55 -19.47
CA GLN A 32 12.86 -30.99 -19.60
C GLN A 32 12.90 -29.74 -20.49
N ASN A 33 12.11 -29.74 -21.58
CA ASN A 33 11.97 -28.57 -22.45
C ASN A 33 11.33 -27.39 -21.69
N ALA A 34 10.28 -27.63 -20.89
CA ALA A 34 9.64 -26.61 -20.07
C ALA A 34 10.60 -26.05 -19.00
N GLU A 35 11.33 -26.90 -18.28
CA GLU A 35 12.34 -26.48 -17.29
C GLU A 35 13.43 -25.61 -17.93
N ARG A 36 13.94 -26.01 -19.10
CA ARG A 36 14.96 -25.25 -19.83
C ARG A 36 14.42 -23.91 -20.32
N CYS A 37 13.23 -23.89 -20.91
CA CYS A 37 12.58 -22.66 -21.34
C CYS A 37 12.50 -21.64 -20.19
N MET A 38 12.06 -22.06 -18.99
CA MET A 38 11.96 -21.17 -17.83
C MET A 38 13.31 -20.61 -17.38
N GLN A 39 14.36 -21.44 -17.36
CA GLN A 39 15.71 -20.99 -17.03
C GLN A 39 16.23 -19.99 -18.05
N THR A 40 16.10 -20.28 -19.35
CA THR A 40 16.57 -19.38 -20.41
C THR A 40 15.80 -18.06 -20.41
N GLN A 41 14.48 -18.08 -20.20
CA GLN A 41 13.67 -16.87 -20.05
C GLN A 41 14.06 -16.06 -18.82
N TRP A 42 14.28 -16.70 -17.68
CA TRP A 42 14.75 -16.02 -16.48
C TRP A 42 16.06 -15.29 -16.72
N HIS A 43 17.04 -15.95 -17.34
CA HIS A 43 18.33 -15.34 -17.67
C HIS A 43 18.21 -14.26 -18.76
N GLY A 44 17.31 -14.44 -19.72
CA GLY A 44 17.03 -13.51 -20.82
C GLY A 44 16.04 -12.38 -20.50
N ARG A 45 15.50 -12.32 -19.26
CA ARG A 45 14.39 -11.42 -18.87
C ARG A 45 14.62 -9.93 -19.16
N GLN A 46 15.87 -9.50 -19.29
CA GLN A 46 16.22 -8.11 -19.61
C GLN A 46 16.11 -7.79 -21.11
N SER A 47 16.11 -8.81 -21.98
CA SER A 47 16.13 -8.65 -23.44
C SER A 47 14.73 -8.53 -24.06
N GLY A 48 13.68 -8.94 -23.34
CA GLY A 48 12.32 -9.01 -23.87
C GLY A 48 12.09 -10.04 -24.99
N MET A 49 13.12 -10.82 -25.37
CA MET A 49 13.04 -11.82 -26.43
C MET A 49 12.60 -13.18 -25.89
N ILE A 50 11.82 -13.92 -26.69
CA ILE A 50 11.40 -15.29 -26.39
C ILE A 50 12.51 -16.26 -26.82
N PRO A 51 13.10 -17.06 -25.92
CA PRO A 51 14.03 -18.11 -26.30
C PRO A 51 13.37 -19.11 -27.23
N GLN A 52 14.14 -19.63 -28.19
CA GLN A 52 13.66 -20.61 -29.16
C GLN A 52 13.09 -21.86 -28.46
N GLU A 53 13.65 -22.22 -27.29
CA GLU A 53 13.19 -23.33 -26.46
C GLU A 53 11.77 -23.14 -25.92
N CYS A 54 11.28 -21.91 -25.86
CA CYS A 54 9.95 -21.54 -25.39
C CYS A 54 8.90 -21.42 -26.51
N THR A 55 9.29 -21.67 -27.76
CA THR A 55 8.39 -21.55 -28.92
C THR A 55 7.73 -22.90 -29.25
N ASP A 56 6.59 -22.85 -29.97
CA ASP A 56 5.80 -24.01 -30.36
C ASP A 56 6.61 -25.09 -31.12
N GLN A 57 7.74 -24.71 -31.75
CA GLN A 57 8.68 -25.63 -32.41
C GLN A 57 9.25 -26.70 -31.46
N GLN A 58 9.24 -26.46 -30.14
CA GLN A 58 9.68 -27.40 -29.11
C GLN A 58 8.52 -28.08 -28.36
N ARG A 59 7.30 -28.02 -28.91
CA ARG A 59 6.06 -28.60 -28.34
C ARG A 59 5.66 -28.01 -26.98
N ILE A 60 5.98 -26.74 -26.75
CA ILE A 60 5.46 -25.96 -25.63
C ILE A 60 4.43 -25.01 -26.21
N THR A 61 3.15 -25.23 -25.91
CA THR A 61 2.03 -24.40 -26.37
C THR A 61 1.43 -23.64 -25.19
N GLY A 62 0.89 -22.45 -25.43
CA GLY A 62 0.26 -21.63 -24.37
C GLY A 62 1.25 -20.83 -23.52
N TYR A 63 2.53 -20.79 -23.90
CA TYR A 63 3.53 -19.94 -23.26
C TYR A 63 3.20 -18.47 -23.51
N HIS A 64 2.96 -17.71 -22.42
CA HIS A 64 2.83 -16.26 -22.47
C HIS A 64 4.08 -15.63 -21.84
N VAL A 65 4.79 -14.79 -22.62
CA VAL A 65 5.88 -13.97 -22.10
C VAL A 65 5.31 -13.02 -21.08
N GLN A 66 5.75 -13.14 -19.84
CA GLN A 66 5.47 -12.15 -18.81
C GLN A 66 6.67 -11.21 -18.71
N ASP A 67 6.39 -9.92 -18.56
CA ASP A 67 7.39 -8.99 -18.03
C ASP A 67 7.65 -9.41 -16.59
N PHE A 68 8.65 -10.29 -16.40
CA PHE A 68 8.97 -10.86 -15.11
C PHE A 68 9.41 -9.78 -14.13
N GLN A 69 10.13 -8.75 -14.58
CA GLN A 69 10.59 -7.67 -13.71
C GLN A 69 9.38 -6.93 -13.10
N ASN A 70 8.48 -6.44 -13.94
CA ASN A 70 7.30 -5.70 -13.51
C ASN A 70 6.31 -6.59 -12.75
N THR A 71 6.13 -7.83 -13.18
CA THR A 71 5.23 -8.79 -12.51
C THR A 71 5.73 -9.17 -11.13
N LEU A 72 7.04 -9.41 -10.98
CA LEU A 72 7.67 -9.67 -9.69
C LEU A 72 7.54 -8.47 -8.76
N GLU A 73 7.92 -7.27 -9.23
CA GLU A 73 7.82 -6.04 -8.42
C GLU A 73 6.39 -5.82 -7.94
N ARG A 74 5.39 -5.97 -8.82
CA ARG A 74 3.98 -5.85 -8.48
C ARG A 74 3.53 -6.88 -7.45
N GLU A 75 3.76 -8.18 -7.69
CA GLU A 75 3.32 -9.27 -6.82
C GLU A 75 4.00 -9.22 -5.45
N ILE A 76 5.29 -8.92 -5.43
CA ILE A 76 6.08 -8.82 -4.20
C ILE A 76 5.58 -7.64 -3.39
N CYS A 77 5.49 -6.45 -4.00
CA CYS A 77 5.09 -5.25 -3.29
C CYS A 77 3.62 -5.23 -2.87
N GLN A 78 2.71 -5.89 -3.60
CA GLN A 78 1.29 -6.00 -3.24
C GLN A 78 1.03 -7.03 -2.12
N SER A 79 1.80 -8.12 -2.06
CA SER A 79 1.60 -9.16 -1.05
C SER A 79 2.03 -8.77 0.36
N LEU A 80 2.63 -7.59 0.52
CA LEU A 80 3.11 -7.08 1.79
C LEU A 80 2.05 -6.18 2.43
N LYS A 81 1.63 -6.53 3.66
CA LYS A 81 0.90 -5.62 4.56
C LYS A 81 1.65 -4.28 4.66
N PRO A 82 1.00 -3.13 4.98
CA PRO A 82 1.65 -1.82 4.97
C PRO A 82 2.96 -1.88 5.74
N LEU A 83 4.06 -1.88 4.99
CA LEU A 83 5.40 -1.99 5.54
C LEU A 83 5.63 -0.77 6.44
N PRO A 84 6.17 -0.96 7.65
CA PRO A 84 6.66 0.16 8.47
C PRO A 84 7.99 0.63 7.86
N CYS A 85 7.92 1.52 6.88
CA CYS A 85 9.12 2.09 6.26
C CYS A 85 9.22 3.56 6.68
N ASP A 86 10.05 3.85 7.67
CA ASP A 86 10.34 5.22 8.08
C ASP A 86 11.14 6.00 7.00
N ARG A 87 11.62 5.31 5.95
CA ARG A 87 12.44 5.87 4.86
C ARG A 87 11.78 5.85 3.47
N GLY A 88 10.46 5.60 3.38
CA GLY A 88 9.71 5.68 2.11
C GLY A 88 9.87 4.50 1.13
N ALA A 89 10.87 3.65 1.31
CA ALA A 89 11.06 2.40 0.56
C ALA A 89 11.57 1.29 1.50
N ALA A 90 11.36 0.04 1.10
CA ALA A 90 11.96 -1.13 1.76
C ALA A 90 12.49 -2.10 0.71
N ASP A 91 13.71 -2.58 0.95
CA ASP A 91 14.32 -3.64 0.17
C ASP A 91 13.94 -4.99 0.77
N ILE A 92 13.37 -5.85 -0.05
CA ILE A 92 12.88 -7.15 0.40
C ILE A 92 13.58 -8.22 -0.39
N ARG A 93 14.14 -9.17 0.37
CA ARG A 93 14.92 -10.28 -0.17
C ARG A 93 14.03 -11.51 -0.33
N TYR A 94 13.99 -12.08 -1.52
CA TYR A 94 13.19 -13.26 -1.83
C TYR A 94 13.97 -14.30 -2.64
N SER A 95 13.48 -15.54 -2.58
CA SER A 95 13.95 -16.62 -3.45
C SER A 95 12.86 -16.95 -4.45
N ILE A 96 13.24 -16.99 -5.73
CA ILE A 96 12.33 -17.28 -6.84
C ILE A 96 12.47 -18.72 -7.28
N PHE A 97 11.33 -19.38 -7.39
CA PHE A 97 11.23 -20.74 -7.88
C PHE A 97 10.35 -20.79 -9.12
N ALA A 98 10.83 -21.51 -10.12
CA ALA A 98 10.06 -21.97 -11.24
C ALA A 98 9.31 -23.24 -10.88
N VAL A 99 8.05 -23.34 -11.28
CA VAL A 99 7.21 -24.53 -11.08
C VAL A 99 6.57 -24.93 -12.40
N THR A 100 6.73 -26.21 -12.77
CA THR A 100 6.08 -26.81 -13.93
C THR A 100 4.93 -27.71 -13.49
N ASP A 101 3.73 -27.43 -13.97
CA ASP A 101 2.54 -28.27 -13.77
C ASP A 101 2.27 -29.09 -15.03
N GLY A 102 2.26 -30.41 -14.91
CA GLY A 102 1.99 -31.31 -16.03
C GLY A 102 0.56 -31.83 -16.00
N ASP A 103 0.04 -32.17 -17.18
CA ASP A 103 -1.24 -32.87 -17.34
C ASP A 103 -1.29 -34.21 -16.56
N PRO A 104 -2.48 -34.77 -16.29
CA PRO A 104 -2.66 -36.08 -15.65
C PRO A 104 -1.88 -37.25 -16.31
N GLY A 105 -1.41 -37.08 -17.55
CA GLY A 105 -0.57 -38.06 -18.28
C GLY A 105 0.94 -37.95 -18.01
N CYS A 106 1.41 -36.89 -17.33
CA CYS A 106 2.82 -36.68 -16.99
C CYS A 106 3.19 -37.22 -15.59
N GLY A 107 2.23 -37.77 -14.86
CA GLY A 107 2.40 -38.36 -13.53
C GLY A 107 1.06 -38.62 -12.86
N THR A 108 1.00 -39.60 -11.96
CA THR A 108 -0.24 -39.89 -11.22
C THR A 108 -0.46 -38.81 -10.15
N ARG A 109 -1.51 -38.00 -10.35
CA ARG A 109 -2.05 -36.93 -9.49
C ARG A 109 -1.46 -35.53 -9.74
N MET A 110 -2.36 -34.55 -9.73
CA MET A 110 -2.21 -33.10 -9.96
C MET A 110 -1.26 -32.40 -8.98
N SER A 111 -0.02 -32.87 -8.85
CA SER A 111 1.03 -32.21 -8.07
C SER A 111 2.03 -31.54 -9.01
N PRO A 112 2.62 -30.39 -8.62
CA PRO A 112 3.67 -29.75 -9.40
C PRO A 112 4.80 -30.75 -9.69
N VAL A 113 5.10 -30.92 -10.97
CA VAL A 113 6.00 -31.95 -11.47
C VAL A 113 7.47 -31.61 -11.16
N SER A 114 7.77 -30.33 -10.91
CA SER A 114 9.11 -29.84 -10.56
C SER A 114 9.06 -28.48 -9.90
N ARG A 115 10.02 -28.22 -9.00
CA ARG A 115 10.29 -26.90 -8.42
C ARG A 115 11.79 -26.63 -8.49
N THR A 116 12.19 -25.66 -9.29
CA THR A 116 13.60 -25.31 -9.50
C THR A 116 13.85 -23.91 -8.97
N LEU A 117 14.87 -23.74 -8.12
CA LEU A 117 15.31 -22.42 -7.69
C LEU A 117 15.95 -21.70 -8.88
N LEU A 118 15.37 -20.57 -9.30
CA LEU A 118 15.92 -19.74 -10.37
C LEU A 118 16.95 -18.76 -9.81
N GLU A 119 16.63 -18.13 -8.69
CA GLU A 119 17.51 -17.14 -8.07
C GLU A 119 17.22 -17.04 -6.57
N SER A 120 18.29 -16.99 -5.77
CA SER A 120 18.18 -16.78 -4.33
C SER A 120 18.57 -15.35 -3.99
N GLY A 121 17.76 -14.69 -3.17
CA GLY A 121 18.12 -13.42 -2.59
C GLY A 121 17.95 -12.21 -3.50
N VAL A 122 17.03 -12.29 -4.47
CA VAL A 122 16.69 -11.14 -5.32
C VAL A 122 16.15 -10.01 -4.44
N LEU A 123 16.60 -8.78 -4.72
CA LEU A 123 16.15 -7.58 -4.03
C LEU A 123 15.07 -6.90 -4.87
N ALA A 124 13.89 -6.68 -4.27
CA ALA A 124 12.87 -5.81 -4.81
C ALA A 124 12.79 -4.56 -3.96
N GLN A 125 12.85 -3.40 -4.62
CA GLN A 125 12.69 -2.11 -3.98
C GLN A 125 11.21 -1.73 -3.99
N CYS A 126 10.51 -2.02 -2.90
CA CYS A 126 9.10 -1.69 -2.79
C CYS A 126 8.92 -0.26 -2.29
N LYS A 127 8.25 0.58 -3.10
CA LYS A 127 7.75 1.88 -2.64
C LYS A 127 6.69 1.64 -1.59
N CYS A 128 6.92 2.15 -0.39
CA CYS A 128 5.95 1.98 0.67
C CYS A 128 4.79 2.93 0.41
N ARG A 129 3.56 2.44 0.61
CA ARG A 129 2.40 3.33 0.66
C ARG A 129 2.57 4.18 1.91
N GLU A 130 2.95 5.44 1.71
CA GLU A 130 3.01 6.41 2.79
C GLU A 130 1.68 6.33 3.55
N ARG A 131 1.74 6.05 4.85
CA ARG A 131 0.55 6.18 5.69
C ARG A 131 0.16 7.63 5.57
N ARG A 132 -0.81 7.93 4.71
CA ARG A 132 -1.42 9.25 4.54
C ARG A 132 -2.13 9.62 5.84
N ARG A 133 -1.35 9.99 6.86
CA ARG A 133 -1.83 10.48 8.14
C ARG A 133 -2.35 11.90 7.90
N MET A 134 -3.47 12.23 8.51
CA MET A 134 -3.94 13.62 8.51
C MET A 134 -2.93 14.47 9.29
N THR A 135 -2.74 15.69 8.84
CA THR A 135 -1.93 16.70 9.54
C THR A 135 -2.81 17.47 10.53
N ALA A 136 -2.18 18.21 11.45
CA ALA A 136 -2.91 19.13 12.30
C ALA A 136 -3.46 20.27 11.43
N PRO A 137 -4.73 20.70 11.62
CA PRO A 137 -5.25 21.84 10.89
C PRO A 137 -4.51 23.13 11.27
N GLN A 138 -4.25 23.99 10.28
CA GLN A 138 -3.66 25.31 10.52
C GLN A 138 -4.76 26.29 10.95
N GLN A 139 -4.62 26.89 12.13
CA GLN A 139 -5.53 27.91 12.63
C GLN A 139 -5.35 29.22 11.84
N VAL A 140 -6.46 29.84 11.46
CA VAL A 140 -6.50 31.05 10.61
C VAL A 140 -7.05 32.24 11.38
N SER A 141 -8.15 32.06 12.10
CA SER A 141 -8.81 33.13 12.85
C SER A 141 -9.45 32.57 14.13
N PRO A 142 -9.48 33.32 15.24
CA PRO A 142 -8.69 34.53 15.47
C PRO A 142 -7.19 34.22 15.43
N ALA A 143 -6.39 35.24 15.10
CA ALA A 143 -4.94 35.13 15.21
C ALA A 143 -4.54 34.96 16.70
N GLN A 144 -3.39 34.35 16.93
CA GLN A 144 -2.84 34.15 18.27
C GLN A 144 -2.77 35.48 19.04
N GLY A 145 -3.39 35.54 20.21
CA GLY A 145 -3.39 36.71 21.09
C GLY A 145 -4.38 37.81 20.72
N THR A 146 -5.34 37.55 19.82
CA THR A 146 -6.35 38.55 19.43
C THR A 146 -7.15 39.05 20.63
N VAL A 147 -7.39 40.37 20.71
CA VAL A 147 -8.21 41.00 21.75
C VAL A 147 -9.51 41.53 21.13
N PHE A 148 -10.64 41.16 21.71
CA PHE A 148 -11.98 41.57 21.31
C PHE A 148 -12.61 42.52 22.32
N HIS A 149 -13.39 43.47 21.82
CA HIS A 149 -14.09 44.50 22.61
C HIS A 149 -15.61 44.55 22.33
N HIS A 150 -16.13 43.68 21.46
CA HIS A 150 -17.52 43.76 21.03
C HIS A 150 -18.48 42.91 21.89
N LEU A 151 -19.75 43.32 21.89
CA LEU A 151 -20.89 42.58 22.41
C LEU A 151 -21.92 42.36 21.29
N PRO A 152 -22.58 41.20 21.19
CA PRO A 152 -22.36 39.98 21.99
C PRO A 152 -21.00 39.34 21.73
N ARG A 153 -20.51 38.50 22.65
CA ARG A 153 -19.20 37.81 22.58
C ARG A 153 -19.26 36.59 21.67
N ARG A 154 -19.76 36.79 20.45
CA ARG A 154 -19.90 35.75 19.44
C ARG A 154 -18.58 35.61 18.71
N THR A 155 -17.94 34.45 18.84
CA THR A 155 -16.60 34.21 18.32
C THR A 155 -16.67 33.23 17.16
N LEU A 156 -16.04 33.58 16.03
CA LEU A 156 -15.80 32.68 14.92
C LEU A 156 -14.35 32.21 14.96
N VAL A 157 -14.17 30.90 14.96
CA VAL A 157 -12.86 30.27 14.78
C VAL A 157 -12.81 29.57 13.43
N ALA A 158 -11.71 29.72 12.70
CA ALA A 158 -11.53 29.20 11.35
C ALA A 158 -10.14 28.60 11.15
N TRP A 159 -10.04 27.58 10.31
CA TRP A 159 -8.81 26.85 10.01
C TRP A 159 -8.74 26.45 8.54
N GLN A 160 -7.56 26.01 8.09
CA GLN A 160 -7.40 25.46 6.75
C GLN A 160 -7.91 24.01 6.65
N PRO A 161 -8.49 23.62 5.50
CA PRO A 161 -8.94 22.24 5.30
C PRO A 161 -7.78 21.24 5.32
N VAL A 162 -7.99 20.11 5.98
CA VAL A 162 -7.05 18.98 6.00
C VAL A 162 -7.50 17.92 5.00
N PRO A 163 -6.65 17.48 4.06
CA PRO A 163 -6.99 16.41 3.14
C PRO A 163 -7.49 15.16 3.87
N ARG A 164 -8.60 14.59 3.38
CA ARG A 164 -9.25 13.38 3.93
C ARG A 164 -10.00 13.57 5.26
N ALA A 165 -10.04 14.79 5.80
CA ALA A 165 -10.96 15.13 6.88
C ALA A 165 -12.41 14.97 6.38
N ARG A 166 -13.27 14.48 7.27
CA ARG A 166 -14.73 14.38 7.06
C ARG A 166 -15.50 15.29 7.99
N SER A 167 -14.88 15.64 9.10
CA SER A 167 -15.35 16.60 10.09
C SER A 167 -14.17 17.14 10.89
N TYR A 168 -14.43 18.11 11.75
CA TYR A 168 -13.47 18.66 12.68
C TYR A 168 -14.05 18.67 14.08
N VAL A 169 -13.14 18.58 15.04
CA VAL A 169 -13.41 18.70 16.47
C VAL A 169 -12.67 19.93 16.95
N VAL A 170 -13.41 20.90 17.49
CA VAL A 170 -12.87 22.11 18.08
C VAL A 170 -12.96 21.98 19.59
N GLU A 171 -11.89 22.28 20.30
CA GLU A 171 -11.87 22.33 21.75
C GLU A 171 -11.60 23.75 22.23
N ILE A 172 -12.33 24.20 23.24
CA ILE A 172 -12.28 25.57 23.75
C ILE A 172 -12.14 25.57 25.27
N LYS A 173 -11.28 26.43 25.80
CA LYS A 173 -11.13 26.71 27.23
C LYS A 173 -11.49 28.15 27.55
N TYR A 174 -12.02 28.36 28.76
CA TYR A 174 -12.26 29.66 29.34
C TYR A 174 -11.43 29.82 30.60
N ASN A 175 -10.59 30.86 30.67
CA ASN A 175 -9.75 31.21 31.83
C ASN A 175 -8.99 30.02 32.44
N GLY A 176 -8.41 29.16 31.59
CA GLY A 176 -7.64 27.99 32.03
C GLY A 176 -8.48 26.83 32.59
N GLY A 177 -9.81 26.90 32.49
CA GLY A 177 -10.72 25.82 32.90
C GLY A 177 -10.63 24.56 32.04
N LEU A 178 -11.54 23.62 32.32
CA LEU A 178 -11.71 22.41 31.49
C LEU A 178 -12.11 22.80 30.07
N TRP A 179 -11.61 22.05 29.09
CA TRP A 179 -12.00 22.27 27.71
C TRP A 179 -13.38 21.69 27.44
N THR A 180 -14.14 22.36 26.60
CA THR A 180 -15.39 21.87 26.01
C THR A 180 -15.17 21.56 24.54
N THR A 181 -15.93 20.61 24.01
CA THR A 181 -15.80 20.16 22.62
C THR A 181 -16.98 20.62 21.78
N LEU A 182 -16.69 21.20 20.62
CA LEU A 182 -17.65 21.51 19.57
C LEU A 182 -17.34 20.66 18.34
N ASN A 183 -18.31 19.88 17.89
CA ASN A 183 -18.19 19.13 16.64
C ASN A 183 -18.70 19.98 15.48
N THR A 184 -17.97 20.00 14.37
CA THR A 184 -18.46 20.65 13.15
C THR A 184 -19.39 19.72 12.39
N THR A 185 -20.37 20.32 11.68
CA THR A 185 -21.22 19.59 10.75
C THR A 185 -20.51 19.46 9.40
N GLY A 186 -20.23 18.22 9.02
CA GLY A 186 -19.54 17.90 7.77
C GLY A 186 -18.15 18.54 7.67
N GLU A 187 -17.75 18.92 6.46
CA GLU A 187 -16.39 19.38 6.13
C GLU A 187 -16.17 20.89 6.36
N ALA A 188 -17.08 21.56 7.10
CA ALA A 188 -16.96 22.98 7.42
C ALA A 188 -15.64 23.29 8.14
N THR A 189 -14.94 24.35 7.71
CA THR A 189 -13.64 24.76 8.25
C THR A 189 -13.71 25.97 9.18
N PHE A 190 -14.90 26.21 9.74
CA PHE A 190 -15.13 27.23 10.75
C PHE A 190 -16.27 26.79 11.66
N VAL A 191 -16.31 27.38 12.86
CA VAL A 191 -17.47 27.27 13.77
C VAL A 191 -17.62 28.58 14.52
N THR A 192 -18.85 28.88 14.91
CA THR A 192 -19.19 30.04 15.72
C THR A 192 -19.81 29.60 17.03
N PHE A 193 -19.43 30.26 18.13
CA PHE A 193 -19.97 29.98 19.46
C PHE A 193 -20.06 31.26 20.29
N ASP A 194 -20.85 31.22 21.35
CA ASP A 194 -20.95 32.29 22.33
C ASP A 194 -19.93 32.07 23.44
N PHE A 195 -19.12 33.10 23.71
CA PHE A 195 -18.10 33.05 24.75
C PHE A 195 -18.67 33.60 26.07
N PRO A 196 -18.48 32.89 27.20
CA PRO A 196 -19.28 33.11 28.40
C PRO A 196 -19.05 34.47 29.10
N GLY A 197 -17.92 35.13 28.88
CA GLY A 197 -17.59 36.36 29.59
C GLY A 197 -16.32 37.05 29.10
N ALA A 198 -16.01 38.18 29.73
CA ALA A 198 -14.70 38.81 29.61
C ALA A 198 -13.64 37.91 30.25
N GLY A 199 -12.50 37.72 29.58
CA GLY A 199 -11.48 36.77 29.99
C GLY A 199 -10.70 36.19 28.81
N GLN A 200 -9.76 35.32 29.13
CA GLN A 200 -8.94 34.61 28.16
C GLN A 200 -9.68 33.37 27.63
N GLY A 201 -9.71 33.24 26.32
CA GLY A 201 -10.11 32.02 25.61
C GLY A 201 -8.90 31.33 25.01
N GLU A 202 -8.92 30.01 24.98
CA GLU A 202 -8.00 29.21 24.20
C GLU A 202 -8.79 28.23 23.34
N TRP A 203 -8.33 27.96 22.13
CA TRP A 203 -8.96 27.00 21.23
C TRP A 203 -7.94 26.21 20.43
N ARG A 204 -8.29 24.97 20.09
CA ARG A 204 -7.55 24.13 19.15
C ARG A 204 -8.51 23.32 18.30
N VAL A 205 -8.01 22.79 17.20
CA VAL A 205 -8.83 22.01 16.26
C VAL A 205 -8.11 20.75 15.82
N MET A 206 -8.88 19.69 15.58
CA MET A 206 -8.39 18.39 15.11
C MET A 206 -9.24 17.93 13.93
N ALA A 207 -8.59 17.38 12.89
CA ALA A 207 -9.28 16.74 11.79
C ALA A 207 -9.78 15.35 12.18
N GLN A 208 -11.00 15.00 11.79
CA GLN A 208 -11.57 13.67 12.01
C GLN A 208 -11.82 12.97 10.67
N GLY A 209 -11.26 11.76 10.54
CA GLY A 209 -11.40 10.92 9.35
C GLY A 209 -12.49 9.85 9.50
N ARG A 210 -12.45 8.83 8.64
CA ARG A 210 -13.36 7.67 8.75
C ARG A 210 -13.01 6.81 9.98
N ARG A 211 -14.03 6.19 10.59
CA ARG A 211 -13.90 5.22 11.70
C ARG A 211 -13.15 5.75 12.92
N GLY A 212 -13.36 7.02 13.29
CA GLY A 212 -12.77 7.60 14.51
C GLY A 212 -11.26 7.80 14.47
N MET A 213 -10.63 7.72 13.29
CA MET A 213 -9.24 8.15 13.14
C MET A 213 -9.18 9.67 13.27
N ASN A 214 -8.81 10.16 14.45
CA ASN A 214 -8.51 11.58 14.65
C ASN A 214 -7.08 11.86 14.20
N GLY A 215 -6.89 12.97 13.49
CA GLY A 215 -5.57 13.55 13.23
C GLY A 215 -5.00 14.18 14.49
N PRO A 216 -3.71 14.58 14.46
CA PRO A 216 -3.15 15.36 15.55
C PRO A 216 -3.89 16.69 15.70
N ALA A 217 -3.95 17.20 16.94
CA ALA A 217 -4.50 18.52 17.21
C ALA A 217 -3.54 19.63 16.76
N SER A 218 -4.10 20.78 16.40
CA SER A 218 -3.33 22.02 16.37
C SER A 218 -2.78 22.35 17.77
N PRO A 219 -1.77 23.21 17.88
CA PRO A 219 -1.46 23.90 19.12
C PRO A 219 -2.71 24.61 19.69
N TRP A 220 -2.65 24.96 20.97
CA TRP A 220 -3.61 25.89 21.53
C TRP A 220 -3.34 27.29 20.97
N SER A 221 -4.40 27.97 20.55
CA SER A 221 -4.37 29.38 20.19
C SER A 221 -5.23 30.20 21.14
N SER A 222 -4.74 31.36 21.58
CA SER A 222 -5.44 32.19 22.57
C SER A 222 -6.06 33.45 21.95
N PHE A 223 -7.13 33.93 22.59
CA PHE A 223 -7.75 35.23 22.38
C PHE A 223 -8.25 35.77 23.72
N GLN A 224 -8.63 37.03 23.80
CA GLN A 224 -9.14 37.65 25.02
C GLN A 224 -10.31 38.56 24.74
N TYR A 225 -11.35 38.50 25.58
CA TYR A 225 -12.38 39.54 25.62
C TYR A 225 -12.09 40.51 26.76
N GLN A 226 -12.00 41.79 26.44
CA GLN A 226 -11.98 42.84 27.45
C GLN A 226 -13.41 43.22 27.86
N ARG A 227 -13.51 43.95 28.98
CA ARG A 227 -14.78 44.47 29.48
C ARG A 227 -15.32 45.55 28.57
#